data_AF-A0A558QQU1-F1
#
_entry.id   AF-A0A558QQU1-F1
#
_cell.length_a   1.000
_cell.length_b   1.000
_cell.length_c   1.000
_cell.angle_alpha   90.00
_cell.angle_beta   90.00
_cell.angle_gamma   90.00
#
_symmetry.space_group_name_H-M   'P 1'
#
loop_
_entity.id
_entity.type
_entity.pdbx_description
1 polymer ?
#
loop_
_entity_poly.entity_id
_entity_poly.type
_entity_poly.pdbx_seq_one_letter_code
_entity_poly.pdbx_strand_id
1 'polypeptide(L)'
;VASSAPSTGYCNTMGTATTMNSLAEALGMSLPGSAAIPAPYRDRQEVAYHTGRRIVAMVAEDLKPSDIMTRDAFLNAIVVNSAIGGSTNAPIHLAAIARHVGAELALDDWQTHGHKVPLMVNLQPAGEYLGEDYYHAGGVPAVVAELMKQGLIHEDAMTANGKSIGDNCRDATIEDERVIRPFATPLVGEAGFIVLRGNLFDAAIMKTSVISPEFRARYLSNPDDPEAFEGPAIVFDGPEDYHHRIDDPALGITDSHLLFMRGAGPIGYPGAAEVVNMRPPAYLIREGIHAL
;
A
#
# COMPACT_ATOMS: atom_id res chain seq x y z
N VAL A 1 -8.37 -9.36 -22.84
CA VAL A 1 -9.03 -8.51 -21.82
C VAL A 1 -9.67 -9.34 -20.70
N ALA A 2 -10.25 -10.52 -20.94
CA ALA A 2 -10.84 -11.35 -19.86
C ALA A 2 -9.83 -12.21 -19.05
N SER A 3 -8.61 -12.45 -19.56
CA SER A 3 -7.65 -13.35 -18.89
C SER A 3 -7.10 -12.82 -17.55
N SER A 4 -7.13 -11.50 -17.32
CA SER A 4 -6.75 -10.87 -16.05
C SER A 4 -7.93 -10.69 -15.08
N ALA A 5 -9.16 -11.05 -15.49
CA ALA A 5 -10.37 -10.99 -14.67
C ALA A 5 -11.11 -12.35 -14.73
N PRO A 6 -10.50 -13.43 -14.20
CA PRO A 6 -10.96 -14.80 -14.42
C PRO A 6 -12.19 -15.19 -13.58
N SER A 7 -12.53 -14.41 -12.55
CA SER A 7 -13.59 -14.74 -11.59
C SER A 7 -14.23 -13.48 -10.99
N THR A 8 -15.27 -13.65 -10.18
CA THR A 8 -15.82 -12.58 -9.35
C THR A 8 -14.82 -12.15 -8.28
N GLY A 9 -14.77 -10.87 -7.96
CA GLY A 9 -13.89 -10.32 -6.92
C GLY A 9 -13.44 -8.91 -7.27
N TYR A 10 -12.38 -8.46 -6.59
CA TYR A 10 -11.65 -7.24 -6.90
C TYR A 10 -10.26 -7.57 -7.48
N CYS A 11 -9.46 -6.54 -7.79
CA CYS A 11 -8.11 -6.70 -8.34
C CYS A 11 -7.25 -7.68 -7.51
N ASN A 12 -6.70 -8.70 -8.15
CA ASN A 12 -5.93 -9.77 -7.50
C ASN A 12 -4.45 -9.43 -7.27
N THR A 13 -4.06 -8.17 -7.40
CA THR A 13 -2.73 -7.66 -7.06
C THR A 13 -2.78 -6.96 -5.70
N MET A 14 -1.65 -6.53 -5.15
CA MET A 14 -1.57 -5.58 -4.03
C MET A 14 -1.93 -4.14 -4.48
N GLY A 15 -3.06 -4.01 -5.17
CA GLY A 15 -3.68 -2.72 -5.45
C GLY A 15 -4.46 -2.19 -4.24
N THR A 16 -5.19 -1.10 -4.46
CA THR A 16 -5.96 -0.42 -3.40
C THR A 16 -6.99 -1.32 -2.72
N ALA A 17 -7.67 -2.21 -3.46
CA ALA A 17 -8.66 -3.10 -2.88
C ALA A 17 -8.05 -4.11 -1.88
N THR A 18 -7.00 -4.84 -2.28
CA THR A 18 -6.28 -5.77 -1.39
C THR A 18 -5.67 -5.02 -0.21
N THR A 19 -5.04 -3.87 -0.47
CA THR A 19 -4.48 -3.02 0.59
C THR A 19 -5.55 -2.67 1.61
N MET A 20 -6.66 -2.06 1.19
CA MET A 20 -7.68 -1.57 2.13
C MET A 20 -8.42 -2.70 2.85
N ASN A 21 -8.59 -3.88 2.23
CA ASN A 21 -9.10 -5.06 2.96
C ASN A 21 -8.10 -5.52 4.02
N SER A 22 -6.81 -5.59 3.71
CA SER A 22 -5.76 -5.92 4.68
C SER A 22 -5.69 -4.91 5.82
N LEU A 23 -5.85 -3.62 5.52
CA LEU A 23 -5.84 -2.57 6.53
C LEU A 23 -7.12 -2.55 7.37
N ALA A 24 -8.27 -2.95 6.82
CA ALA A 24 -9.47 -3.14 7.63
C ALA A 24 -9.26 -4.25 8.68
N GLU A 25 -8.54 -5.32 8.33
CA GLU A 25 -8.17 -6.38 9.26
C GLU A 25 -7.12 -5.91 10.28
N ALA A 26 -6.09 -5.19 9.85
CA ALA A 26 -5.05 -4.64 10.72
C ALA A 26 -5.57 -3.58 11.70
N LEU A 27 -6.57 -2.78 11.29
CA LEU A 27 -7.32 -1.87 12.16
C LEU A 27 -8.22 -2.62 13.16
N GLY A 28 -8.39 -3.93 12.99
CA GLY A 28 -9.29 -4.74 13.80
C GLY A 28 -10.76 -4.63 13.42
N MET A 29 -11.12 -4.10 12.25
CA MET A 29 -12.52 -3.91 11.83
C MET A 29 -13.11 -5.09 11.04
N SER A 30 -12.31 -6.10 10.72
CA SER A 30 -12.78 -7.37 10.15
C SER A 30 -12.35 -8.56 11.02
N LEU A 31 -12.93 -9.74 10.76
CA LEU A 31 -12.51 -10.96 11.43
C LEU A 31 -11.09 -11.37 10.97
N PRO A 32 -10.25 -11.95 11.85
CA PRO A 32 -8.91 -12.41 11.48
C PRO A 32 -8.95 -13.42 10.32
N GLY A 33 -8.02 -13.28 9.38
CA GLY A 33 -7.91 -14.09 8.16
C GLY A 33 -8.91 -13.72 7.05
N SER A 34 -9.75 -12.70 7.23
CA SER A 34 -10.82 -12.41 6.28
C SER A 34 -10.37 -11.60 5.07
N ALA A 35 -9.30 -10.80 5.16
CA ALA A 35 -8.93 -9.86 4.12
C ALA A 35 -8.54 -10.55 2.81
N ALA A 36 -7.73 -11.61 2.88
CA ALA A 36 -7.11 -12.21 1.71
C ALA A 36 -7.97 -13.29 1.01
N ILE A 37 -9.05 -13.77 1.64
CA ILE A 37 -9.84 -14.90 1.09
C ILE A 37 -10.35 -14.58 -0.33
N PRO A 38 -9.97 -15.35 -1.36
CA PRO A 38 -10.48 -15.14 -2.71
C PRO A 38 -12.01 -15.21 -2.73
N ALA A 39 -12.65 -14.26 -3.42
CA ALA A 39 -14.11 -14.16 -3.42
C ALA A 39 -14.86 -15.45 -3.82
N PRO A 40 -14.36 -16.29 -4.76
CA PRO A 40 -15.01 -17.56 -5.10
C PRO A 40 -14.89 -18.67 -4.05
N TYR A 41 -14.02 -18.53 -3.05
CA TYR A 41 -13.76 -19.59 -2.07
C TYR A 41 -14.92 -19.75 -1.10
N ARG A 42 -15.18 -20.99 -0.66
CA ARG A 42 -16.22 -21.29 0.34
C ARG A 42 -15.96 -20.54 1.65
N ASP A 43 -14.70 -20.36 1.99
CA ASP A 43 -14.22 -19.66 3.18
C ASP A 43 -14.74 -18.22 3.24
N ARG A 44 -14.99 -17.59 2.08
CA ARG A 44 -15.58 -16.24 2.02
C ARG A 44 -17.03 -16.23 2.49
N GLN A 45 -17.80 -17.28 2.19
CA GLN A 45 -19.18 -17.42 2.67
C GLN A 45 -19.21 -17.80 4.15
N GLU A 46 -18.26 -18.61 4.59
CA GLU A 46 -18.11 -19.00 5.99
C GLU A 46 -17.78 -17.77 6.86
N VAL A 47 -16.80 -16.95 6.47
CA VAL A 47 -16.48 -15.73 7.21
C VAL A 47 -17.64 -14.73 7.21
N ALA A 48 -18.43 -14.67 6.13
CA ALA A 48 -19.64 -13.85 6.08
C ALA A 48 -20.68 -14.30 7.12
N TYR A 49 -20.90 -15.61 7.27
CA TYR A 49 -21.77 -16.17 8.29
C TYR A 49 -21.25 -15.84 9.71
N HIS A 50 -19.96 -16.02 9.96
CA HIS A 50 -19.35 -15.67 11.25
C HIS A 50 -19.40 -14.18 11.56
N THR A 51 -19.24 -13.32 10.55
CA THR A 51 -19.39 -11.87 10.68
C THR A 51 -20.82 -11.51 11.10
N GLY A 52 -21.83 -12.13 10.48
CA GLY A 52 -23.24 -11.94 10.86
C GLY A 52 -23.55 -12.38 12.29
N ARG A 53 -22.92 -13.45 12.78
CA ARG A 53 -23.01 -13.83 14.20
C ARG A 53 -22.29 -12.83 15.10
N ARG A 54 -21.11 -12.37 14.70
CA ARG A 54 -20.28 -11.50 15.53
C ARG A 54 -20.91 -10.13 15.73
N ILE A 55 -21.49 -9.54 14.69
CA ILE A 55 -22.09 -8.21 14.80
C ILE A 55 -23.23 -8.15 15.82
N VAL A 56 -24.02 -9.23 15.97
CA VAL A 56 -25.07 -9.32 17.00
C VAL A 56 -24.47 -9.27 18.41
N ALA A 57 -23.34 -9.97 18.63
CA ALA A 57 -22.63 -9.93 19.91
C ALA A 57 -22.02 -8.54 20.20
N MET A 58 -21.42 -7.89 19.19
CA MET A 58 -20.88 -6.53 19.33
C MET A 58 -21.95 -5.53 19.78
N VAL A 59 -23.19 -5.65 19.29
CA VAL A 59 -24.31 -4.80 19.73
C VAL A 59 -24.61 -5.02 21.22
N ALA A 60 -24.59 -6.26 21.70
CA ALA A 60 -24.82 -6.56 23.12
C ALA A 60 -23.67 -6.09 24.03
N GLU A 61 -22.45 -6.08 23.49
CA GLU A 61 -21.22 -5.63 24.18
C GLU A 61 -21.03 -4.10 24.11
N ASP A 62 -21.83 -3.39 23.32
CA ASP A 62 -21.61 -1.97 22.96
C ASP A 62 -20.20 -1.70 22.41
N LEU A 63 -19.65 -2.66 21.64
CA LEU A 63 -18.32 -2.53 21.03
C LEU A 63 -18.40 -1.67 19.76
N LYS A 64 -17.97 -0.41 19.87
CA LYS A 64 -18.11 0.60 18.80
C LYS A 64 -16.83 0.71 17.98
N PRO A 65 -16.92 1.24 16.73
CA PRO A 65 -15.72 1.51 15.93
C PRO A 65 -14.70 2.43 16.63
N SER A 66 -15.14 3.35 17.49
CA SER A 66 -14.25 4.22 18.29
C SER A 66 -13.48 3.47 19.38
N ASP A 67 -13.96 2.31 19.80
CA ASP A 67 -13.31 1.47 20.80
C ASP A 67 -12.23 0.57 20.15
N ILE A 68 -12.30 0.40 18.83
CA ILE A 68 -11.40 -0.44 18.02
C ILE A 68 -10.36 0.41 17.28
N MET A 69 -10.79 1.43 16.54
CA MET A 69 -9.93 2.26 15.67
C MET A 69 -9.23 3.37 16.47
N THR A 70 -8.40 2.97 17.43
CA THR A 70 -7.55 3.85 18.23
C THR A 70 -6.30 4.28 17.46
N ARG A 71 -5.51 5.22 18.02
CA ARG A 71 -4.22 5.62 17.45
C ARG A 71 -3.31 4.41 17.22
N ASP A 72 -3.21 3.52 18.19
CA ASP A 72 -2.41 2.29 18.12
C ASP A 72 -2.86 1.38 16.97
N ALA A 73 -4.17 1.26 16.73
CA ALA A 73 -4.70 0.50 15.59
C ALA A 73 -4.30 1.14 14.24
N PHE A 74 -4.33 2.47 14.14
CA PHE A 74 -3.84 3.17 12.93
C PHE A 74 -2.33 3.03 12.73
N LEU A 75 -1.54 3.05 13.81
CA LEU A 75 -0.09 2.81 13.72
C LEU A 75 0.20 1.37 13.27
N ASN A 76 -0.53 0.38 13.79
CA ASN A 76 -0.47 -0.99 13.28
C ASN A 76 -0.78 -1.06 11.78
N ALA A 77 -1.82 -0.36 11.32
CA ALA A 77 -2.19 -0.31 9.91
C ALA A 77 -1.08 0.31 9.04
N ILE A 78 -0.34 1.32 9.50
CA ILE A 78 0.81 1.90 8.79
C ILE A 78 1.94 0.86 8.63
N VAL A 79 2.28 0.17 9.72
CA VAL A 79 3.34 -0.85 9.73
C VAL A 79 2.94 -1.99 8.78
N VAL A 80 1.71 -2.49 8.89
CA VAL A 80 1.19 -3.53 8.00
C VAL A 80 1.18 -3.07 6.54
N ASN A 81 0.72 -1.85 6.25
CA ASN A 81 0.73 -1.32 4.88
C ASN A 81 2.13 -1.35 4.26
N SER A 82 3.14 -0.99 5.05
CA SER A 82 4.54 -0.97 4.60
C SER A 82 5.04 -2.39 4.34
N ALA A 83 4.75 -3.32 5.25
CA ALA A 83 5.13 -4.73 5.13
C ALA A 83 4.50 -5.44 3.92
N ILE A 84 3.26 -5.08 3.56
CA ILE A 84 2.57 -5.66 2.41
C ILE A 84 2.86 -4.93 1.09
N GLY A 85 3.56 -3.80 1.12
CA GLY A 85 3.77 -2.97 -0.08
C GLY A 85 2.48 -2.33 -0.59
N GLY A 86 1.65 -1.83 0.33
CA GLY A 86 0.31 -1.33 0.06
C GLY A 86 0.25 -0.09 -0.85
N SER A 87 -0.96 0.23 -1.29
CA SER A 87 -1.27 1.35 -2.19
C SER A 87 -1.00 2.72 -1.56
N THR A 88 -0.56 3.67 -2.37
CA THR A 88 -0.42 5.09 -2.01
C THR A 88 -1.75 5.79 -1.75
N ASN A 89 -2.88 5.14 -2.02
CA ASN A 89 -4.20 5.64 -1.64
C ASN A 89 -4.51 5.39 -0.16
N ALA A 90 -3.79 4.47 0.51
CA ALA A 90 -4.04 4.13 1.91
C ALA A 90 -3.91 5.33 2.87
N PRO A 91 -2.89 6.22 2.76
CA PRO A 91 -2.82 7.45 3.56
C PRO A 91 -4.06 8.33 3.46
N ILE A 92 -4.62 8.49 2.25
CA ILE A 92 -5.82 9.30 2.02
C ILE A 92 -7.02 8.66 2.72
N HIS A 93 -7.21 7.35 2.55
CA HIS A 93 -8.34 6.63 3.16
C HIS A 93 -8.24 6.59 4.69
N LEU A 94 -7.07 6.24 5.25
CA LEU A 94 -6.89 6.16 6.69
C LEU A 94 -6.99 7.54 7.35
N ALA A 95 -6.46 8.60 6.72
CA ALA A 95 -6.64 9.96 7.23
C ALA A 95 -8.13 10.35 7.27
N ALA A 96 -8.90 9.99 6.24
CA ALA A 96 -10.34 10.24 6.23
C ALA A 96 -11.06 9.47 7.35
N ILE A 97 -10.77 8.18 7.54
CA ILE A 97 -11.39 7.34 8.57
C ILE A 97 -11.01 7.83 9.97
N ALA A 98 -9.73 8.10 10.22
CA ALA A 98 -9.21 8.62 11.49
C ALA A 98 -9.93 9.91 11.90
N ARG A 99 -10.10 10.85 10.95
CA ARG A 99 -10.84 12.10 11.19
C ARG A 99 -12.32 11.88 11.52
N HIS A 100 -12.98 10.88 10.94
CA HIS A 100 -14.39 10.59 11.23
C HIS A 100 -14.60 9.91 12.58
N VAL A 101 -13.66 9.06 13.01
CA VAL A 101 -13.74 8.39 14.31
C VAL A 101 -13.14 9.23 15.44
N GLY A 102 -12.46 10.34 15.13
CA GLY A 102 -11.82 11.22 16.10
C GLY A 102 -10.46 10.74 16.58
N ALA A 103 -9.78 9.88 15.81
CA ALA A 103 -8.43 9.42 16.09
C ALA A 103 -7.37 10.33 15.45
N GLU A 104 -6.23 10.48 16.12
CA GLU A 104 -5.09 11.24 15.60
C GLU A 104 -4.24 10.37 14.67
N LEU A 105 -4.13 10.81 13.41
CA LEU A 105 -3.26 10.22 12.40
C LEU A 105 -2.64 11.33 11.55
N ALA A 106 -1.36 11.62 11.79
CA ALA A 106 -0.60 12.59 11.02
C ALA A 106 -0.02 11.95 9.77
N LEU A 107 0.19 12.73 8.71
CA LEU A 107 0.88 12.22 7.52
C LEU A 107 2.31 11.77 7.85
N ASP A 108 2.99 12.47 8.75
CA ASP A 108 4.36 12.16 9.17
C ASP A 108 4.45 10.83 9.96
N ASP A 109 3.33 10.30 10.48
CA ASP A 109 3.30 8.98 11.12
C ASP A 109 3.66 7.87 10.11
N TRP A 110 3.32 8.05 8.82
CA TRP A 110 3.64 7.09 7.76
C TRP A 110 5.14 6.91 7.54
N GLN A 111 5.89 8.00 7.61
CA GLN A 111 7.34 7.93 7.52
C GLN A 111 7.95 7.47 8.84
N THR A 112 7.46 7.99 9.97
CA THR A 112 7.99 7.67 11.31
C THR A 112 7.87 6.19 11.64
N HIS A 113 6.72 5.59 11.36
CA HIS A 113 6.41 4.21 11.73
C HIS A 113 6.49 3.23 10.56
N GLY A 114 6.36 3.69 9.32
CA GLY A 114 6.30 2.82 8.14
C GLY A 114 7.61 2.72 7.36
N HIS A 115 8.40 3.79 7.25
CA HIS A 115 9.49 3.86 6.28
C HIS A 115 10.51 2.72 6.40
N LYS A 116 10.94 2.41 7.64
CA LYS A 116 11.93 1.38 7.94
C LYS A 116 11.37 -0.05 8.00
N VAL A 117 10.08 -0.22 7.76
CA VAL A 117 9.46 -1.56 7.68
C VAL A 117 9.79 -2.16 6.31
N PRO A 118 10.29 -3.40 6.26
CA PRO A 118 10.68 -4.04 5.01
C PRO A 118 9.47 -4.54 4.22
N LEU A 119 9.63 -4.69 2.90
CA LEU A 119 8.62 -5.32 2.04
C LEU A 119 8.70 -6.84 2.20
N MET A 120 7.68 -7.44 2.80
CA MET A 120 7.62 -8.88 3.03
C MET A 120 6.78 -9.61 2.00
N VAL A 121 5.70 -8.99 1.51
CA VAL A 121 4.74 -9.65 0.63
C VAL A 121 5.17 -9.54 -0.83
N ASN A 122 5.43 -10.67 -1.47
CA ASN A 122 5.87 -10.80 -2.86
C ASN A 122 4.68 -10.77 -3.83
N LEU A 123 3.89 -9.69 -3.82
CA LEU A 123 2.76 -9.51 -4.71
C LEU A 123 2.99 -8.40 -5.72
N GLN A 124 2.47 -8.57 -6.93
CA GLN A 124 2.39 -7.48 -7.90
C GLN A 124 1.68 -6.26 -7.30
N PRO A 125 2.10 -5.02 -7.60
CA PRO A 125 3.09 -4.65 -8.62
C PRO A 125 4.56 -4.69 -8.15
N ALA A 126 4.83 -4.89 -6.86
CA ALA A 126 6.20 -4.86 -6.32
C ALA A 126 6.92 -6.23 -6.44
N GLY A 127 6.15 -7.30 -6.51
CA GLY A 127 6.63 -8.69 -6.58
C GLY A 127 6.01 -9.47 -7.73
N GLU A 128 5.98 -10.79 -7.58
CA GLU A 128 5.66 -11.75 -8.66
C GLU A 128 4.24 -12.32 -8.56
N TYR A 129 3.78 -12.65 -7.35
CA TYR A 129 2.57 -13.45 -7.10
C TYR A 129 1.28 -12.61 -7.08
N LEU A 130 0.13 -13.31 -6.92
CA LEU A 130 -1.22 -12.72 -6.89
C LEU A 130 -1.96 -13.06 -5.58
N GLY A 131 -3.13 -12.46 -5.38
CA GLY A 131 -3.86 -12.46 -4.11
C GLY A 131 -4.28 -13.85 -3.61
N GLU A 132 -4.48 -14.82 -4.49
CA GLU A 132 -4.75 -16.21 -4.10
C GLU A 132 -3.53 -16.86 -3.43
N ASP A 133 -2.34 -16.61 -3.94
CA ASP A 133 -1.10 -17.06 -3.31
C ASP A 133 -0.92 -16.41 -1.94
N TYR A 134 -1.23 -15.11 -1.82
CA TYR A 134 -1.15 -14.39 -0.54
C TYR A 134 -2.09 -14.96 0.52
N TYR A 135 -3.30 -15.36 0.12
CA TYR A 135 -4.22 -16.07 1.01
C TYR A 135 -3.62 -17.38 1.51
N HIS A 136 -3.14 -18.23 0.58
CA HIS A 136 -2.58 -19.54 0.93
C HIS A 136 -1.31 -19.44 1.77
N ALA A 137 -0.53 -18.37 1.61
CA ALA A 137 0.68 -18.14 2.37
C ALA A 137 0.43 -17.70 3.84
N GLY A 138 -0.83 -17.47 4.22
CA GLY A 138 -1.23 -17.09 5.59
C GLY A 138 -1.79 -15.66 5.70
N GLY A 139 -1.83 -14.90 4.61
CA GLY A 139 -2.51 -13.61 4.53
C GLY A 139 -2.02 -12.55 5.52
N VAL A 140 -2.94 -11.72 6.01
CA VAL A 140 -2.64 -10.67 6.99
C VAL A 140 -2.13 -11.24 8.31
N PRO A 141 -2.74 -12.28 8.91
CA PRO A 141 -2.28 -12.80 10.19
C PRO A 141 -0.80 -13.19 10.21
N ALA A 142 -0.31 -13.86 9.15
CA ALA A 142 1.10 -14.25 9.05
C ALA A 142 2.05 -13.03 9.00
N VAL A 143 1.66 -11.97 8.29
CA VAL A 143 2.44 -10.72 8.23
C VAL A 143 2.47 -10.05 9.60
N VAL A 144 1.32 -9.91 10.26
CA VAL A 144 1.25 -9.27 11.59
C VAL A 144 2.05 -10.06 12.62
N ALA A 145 1.96 -11.40 12.62
CA ALA A 145 2.71 -12.27 13.52
C ALA A 145 4.22 -12.04 13.43
N GLU A 146 4.75 -11.89 12.22
CA GLU A 146 6.17 -11.64 12.00
C GLU A 146 6.57 -10.23 12.46
N LEU A 147 5.74 -9.21 12.22
CA LEU A 147 5.95 -7.85 12.70
C LEU A 147 5.90 -7.75 14.24
N MET A 148 5.05 -8.54 14.89
CA MET A 148 5.00 -8.65 16.36
C MET A 148 6.32 -9.16 16.94
N LYS A 149 6.97 -10.14 16.29
CA LYS A 149 8.30 -10.64 16.74
C LYS A 149 9.37 -9.54 16.76
N GLN A 150 9.16 -8.46 16.00
CA GLN A 150 10.04 -7.30 15.95
C GLN A 150 9.60 -6.15 16.86
N GLY A 151 8.51 -6.33 17.63
CA GLY A 151 7.94 -5.29 18.50
C GLY A 151 7.33 -4.11 17.74
N LEU A 152 6.94 -4.31 16.48
CA LEU A 152 6.38 -3.25 15.62
C LEU A 152 4.86 -3.13 15.69
N ILE A 153 4.20 -4.02 16.43
CA ILE A 153 2.74 -4.07 16.54
C ILE A 153 2.35 -3.75 17.99
N HIS A 154 1.38 -2.86 18.15
CA HIS A 154 0.66 -2.63 19.39
C HIS A 154 -0.29 -3.82 19.63
N GLU A 155 0.21 -4.84 20.32
CA GLU A 155 -0.42 -6.16 20.43
C GLU A 155 -1.76 -6.13 21.20
N ASP A 156 -1.94 -5.18 22.12
CA ASP A 156 -3.15 -5.03 22.94
C ASP A 156 -4.31 -4.33 22.20
N ALA A 157 -4.11 -3.88 20.96
CA ALA A 157 -5.14 -3.21 20.18
C ALA A 157 -6.38 -4.10 20.01
N MET A 158 -7.55 -3.61 20.45
CA MET A 158 -8.82 -4.32 20.38
C MET A 158 -9.26 -4.55 18.94
N THR A 159 -9.93 -5.67 18.67
CA THR A 159 -10.51 -5.98 17.35
C THR A 159 -11.98 -6.35 17.45
N ALA A 160 -12.66 -6.36 16.29
CA ALA A 160 -14.09 -6.57 16.16
C ALA A 160 -14.54 -7.92 16.69
N ASN A 161 -13.66 -8.93 16.80
CA ASN A 161 -14.01 -10.23 17.37
C ASN A 161 -13.98 -10.27 18.91
N GLY A 162 -13.64 -9.15 19.57
CA GLY A 162 -13.55 -9.02 21.03
C GLY A 162 -12.23 -9.45 21.64
N LYS A 163 -11.23 -9.81 20.81
CA LYS A 163 -9.85 -10.12 21.23
C LYS A 163 -8.88 -9.06 20.72
N SER A 164 -7.70 -9.01 21.32
CA SER A 164 -6.61 -8.15 20.83
C SER A 164 -6.05 -8.68 19.51
N ILE A 165 -5.39 -7.82 18.73
CA ILE A 165 -4.68 -8.24 17.52
C ILE A 165 -3.58 -9.25 17.87
N GLY A 166 -2.91 -9.08 19.01
CA GLY A 166 -1.96 -10.02 19.61
C GLY A 166 -2.52 -11.43 19.71
N ASP A 167 -3.66 -11.59 20.38
CA ASP A 167 -4.33 -12.88 20.56
C ASP A 167 -4.77 -13.53 19.24
N ASN A 168 -5.08 -12.70 18.24
CA ASN A 168 -5.58 -13.18 16.95
C ASN A 168 -4.47 -13.67 16.02
N CYS A 169 -3.28 -13.08 16.08
CA CYS A 169 -2.24 -13.31 15.08
C CYS A 169 -0.97 -13.96 15.61
N ARG A 170 -0.72 -14.00 16.93
CA ARG A 170 0.57 -14.48 17.47
C ARG A 170 0.99 -15.87 17.00
N ASP A 171 0.03 -16.79 16.90
CA ASP A 171 0.28 -18.18 16.51
C ASP A 171 0.20 -18.40 14.99
N ALA A 172 -0.03 -17.34 14.19
CA ALA A 172 -0.07 -17.46 12.74
C ALA A 172 1.33 -17.68 12.15
N THR A 173 1.38 -18.53 11.13
CA THR A 173 2.61 -18.95 10.45
C THR A 173 2.62 -18.51 9.00
N ILE A 174 3.82 -18.28 8.47
CA ILE A 174 4.04 -18.14 7.04
C ILE A 174 3.98 -19.56 6.45
N GLU A 175 2.99 -19.80 5.60
CA GLU A 175 2.78 -21.12 4.96
C GLU A 175 3.56 -21.25 3.64
N ASP A 176 3.91 -20.13 3.00
CA ASP A 176 4.77 -20.10 1.81
C ASP A 176 5.72 -18.89 1.82
N GLU A 177 6.99 -19.16 2.14
CA GLU A 177 8.06 -18.14 2.18
C GLU A 177 8.43 -17.56 0.81
N ARG A 178 7.90 -18.08 -0.30
CA ARG A 178 8.08 -17.44 -1.61
C ARG A 178 7.14 -16.25 -1.77
N VAL A 179 5.99 -16.29 -1.10
CA VAL A 179 4.92 -15.30 -1.21
C VAL A 179 4.94 -14.31 -0.04
N ILE A 180 5.12 -14.79 1.19
CA ILE A 180 5.33 -13.93 2.37
C ILE A 180 6.73 -14.21 2.90
N ARG A 181 7.65 -13.27 2.71
CA ARG A 181 9.04 -13.40 3.17
C ARG A 181 9.14 -13.20 4.68
N PRO A 182 9.98 -13.97 5.39
CA PRO A 182 10.38 -13.63 6.76
C PRO A 182 10.99 -12.23 6.85
N PHE A 183 10.86 -11.57 8.01
CA PHE A 183 11.36 -10.19 8.20
C PHE A 183 12.87 -10.07 7.97
N ALA A 184 13.61 -11.14 8.26
CA ALA A 184 15.06 -11.19 8.09
C ALA A 184 15.52 -11.37 6.62
N THR A 185 14.63 -11.81 5.73
CA THR A 185 14.93 -12.07 4.31
C THR A 185 13.90 -11.44 3.36
N PRO A 186 13.61 -10.13 3.52
CA PRO A 186 12.54 -9.45 2.81
C PRO A 186 12.86 -9.23 1.33
N LEU A 187 11.88 -8.78 0.54
CA LEU A 187 12.11 -8.35 -0.84
C LEU A 187 12.92 -7.05 -0.90
N VAL A 188 12.58 -6.09 -0.03
CA VAL A 188 13.21 -4.77 0.05
C VAL A 188 13.33 -4.40 1.52
N GLY A 189 14.49 -3.86 1.93
CA GLY A 189 14.76 -3.54 3.34
C GLY A 189 13.96 -2.36 3.89
N GLU A 190 13.65 -1.36 3.05
CA GLU A 190 12.86 -0.17 3.42
C GLU A 190 11.78 0.05 2.37
N ALA A 191 10.52 -0.12 2.76
CA ALA A 191 9.40 -0.22 1.82
C ALA A 191 8.28 0.78 2.05
N GLY A 192 8.25 1.41 3.24
CA GLY A 192 7.24 2.37 3.62
C GLY A 192 7.42 3.73 2.93
N PHE A 193 6.42 4.59 3.10
CA PHE A 193 6.41 5.88 2.41
C PHE A 193 7.42 6.87 2.99
N ILE A 194 7.98 7.70 2.11
CA ILE A 194 8.66 8.95 2.50
C ILE A 194 7.68 10.10 2.30
N VAL A 195 7.64 11.02 3.26
CA VAL A 195 6.89 12.27 3.16
C VAL A 195 7.85 13.36 2.68
N LEU A 196 7.56 13.92 1.52
CA LEU A 196 8.32 15.01 0.91
C LEU A 196 7.61 16.34 1.18
N ARG A 197 8.38 17.41 1.36
CA ARG A 197 7.89 18.79 1.55
C ARG A 197 8.79 19.75 0.78
N GLY A 198 8.25 20.90 0.38
CA GLY A 198 9.05 21.92 -0.27
C GLY A 198 8.23 23.11 -0.77
N ASN A 199 8.82 23.86 -1.69
CA ASN A 199 8.16 25.01 -2.34
C ASN A 199 7.13 24.59 -3.41
N LEU A 200 7.11 23.33 -3.85
CA LEU A 200 6.15 22.82 -4.83
C LEU A 200 4.85 22.32 -4.20
N PHE A 201 4.91 21.83 -2.97
CA PHE A 201 3.78 21.25 -2.24
C PHE A 201 4.05 21.27 -0.73
N ASP A 202 2.98 21.45 0.06
CA ASP A 202 3.07 21.36 1.53
C ASP A 202 3.46 19.95 1.96
N ALA A 203 2.94 18.92 1.28
CA ALA A 203 3.28 17.52 1.48
C ALA A 203 3.00 16.66 0.24
N ALA A 204 3.85 15.66 0.01
CA ALA A 204 3.66 14.57 -0.93
C ALA A 204 4.18 13.26 -0.33
N ILE A 205 3.74 12.12 -0.87
CA ILE A 205 4.25 10.80 -0.48
C ILE A 205 4.94 10.14 -1.66
N MET A 206 6.03 9.41 -1.39
CA MET A 206 6.71 8.58 -2.37
C MET A 206 6.74 7.13 -1.88
N LYS A 207 6.41 6.19 -2.79
CA LYS A 207 6.48 4.74 -2.53
C LYS A 207 7.87 4.22 -2.86
N THR A 208 8.64 3.89 -1.83
CA THR A 208 10.03 3.41 -1.96
C THR A 208 10.14 1.96 -2.38
N SER A 209 9.15 1.13 -2.04
CA SER A 209 9.10 -0.31 -2.35
C SER A 209 9.15 -0.65 -3.85
N VAL A 210 8.87 0.31 -4.72
CA VAL A 210 8.87 0.11 -6.19
C VAL A 210 10.03 0.83 -6.89
N ILE A 211 11.00 1.36 -6.13
CA ILE A 211 12.23 1.91 -6.70
C ILE A 211 13.08 0.74 -7.19
N SER A 212 13.13 0.57 -8.51
CA SER A 212 13.89 -0.50 -9.13
C SER A 212 15.42 -0.31 -8.94
N PRO A 213 16.22 -1.39 -8.99
CA PRO A 213 17.67 -1.28 -8.98
C PRO A 213 18.20 -0.38 -10.11
N GLU A 214 17.57 -0.44 -11.29
CA GLU A 214 17.88 0.42 -12.43
C GLU A 214 17.65 1.90 -12.10
N PHE A 215 16.48 2.24 -11.54
CA PHE A 215 16.14 3.62 -11.17
C PHE A 215 17.11 4.16 -10.12
N ARG A 216 17.40 3.36 -9.08
CA ARG A 216 18.34 3.76 -8.03
C ARG A 216 19.74 3.98 -8.58
N ALA A 217 20.24 3.06 -9.42
CA ALA A 217 21.56 3.18 -10.03
C ALA A 217 21.68 4.43 -10.92
N ARG A 218 20.61 4.76 -11.68
CA ARG A 218 20.64 5.89 -12.60
C ARG A 218 20.47 7.24 -11.90
N TYR A 219 19.55 7.34 -10.95
CA TYR A 219 19.12 8.65 -10.43
C TYR A 219 19.50 8.91 -8.98
N LEU A 220 19.70 7.88 -8.15
CA LEU A 220 19.83 8.04 -6.69
C LEU A 220 21.21 7.61 -6.16
N SER A 221 22.17 7.33 -7.04
CA SER A 221 23.49 6.79 -6.68
C SER A 221 24.65 7.78 -6.87
N ASN A 222 24.37 9.08 -6.99
CA ASN A 222 25.41 10.11 -7.05
C ASN A 222 26.23 10.11 -5.74
N PRO A 223 27.55 9.88 -5.76
CA PRO A 223 28.36 9.87 -4.53
C PRO A 223 28.40 11.20 -3.80
N ASP A 224 28.24 12.31 -4.53
CA ASP A 224 28.29 13.67 -3.96
C ASP A 224 26.94 14.09 -3.37
N ASP A 225 25.84 13.45 -3.78
CA ASP A 225 24.47 13.72 -3.31
C ASP A 225 23.60 12.46 -3.39
N PRO A 226 23.79 11.49 -2.47
CA PRO A 226 23.10 10.20 -2.53
C PRO A 226 21.60 10.36 -2.23
N GLU A 227 20.77 9.54 -2.87
CA GLU A 227 19.30 9.59 -2.77
C GLU A 227 18.67 10.92 -3.24
N ALA A 228 19.39 11.67 -4.09
CA ALA A 228 18.92 12.91 -4.70
C ALA A 228 19.11 12.91 -6.22
N PHE A 229 18.18 13.57 -6.92
CA PHE A 229 18.20 13.75 -8.37
C PHE A 229 17.68 15.15 -8.72
N GLU A 230 18.36 15.82 -9.65
CA GLU A 230 17.95 17.11 -10.19
C GLU A 230 17.86 17.03 -11.71
N GLY A 231 16.77 17.56 -12.27
CA GLY A 231 16.51 17.51 -13.70
C GLY A 231 15.50 18.55 -14.17
N PRO A 232 15.53 18.90 -15.47
CA PRO A 232 14.51 19.75 -16.08
C PRO A 232 13.10 19.15 -15.98
N ALA A 233 12.12 19.99 -15.66
CA ALA A 233 10.72 19.59 -15.52
C ALA A 233 9.97 19.63 -16.87
N ILE A 234 9.25 18.55 -17.19
CA ILE A 234 8.25 18.51 -18.26
C ILE A 234 6.87 18.46 -17.62
N VAL A 235 6.06 19.49 -17.86
CA VAL A 235 4.74 19.63 -17.24
C VAL A 235 3.64 19.30 -18.25
N PHE A 236 2.73 18.44 -17.82
CA PHE A 236 1.50 18.09 -18.52
C PHE A 236 0.27 18.59 -17.75
N ASP A 237 -0.64 19.24 -18.48
CA ASP A 237 -1.92 19.74 -17.97
C ASP A 237 -3.01 18.66 -18.10
N GLY A 238 -3.01 17.70 -17.17
CA GLY A 238 -3.94 16.57 -17.16
C GLY A 238 -3.52 15.40 -18.08
N PRO A 239 -4.25 14.27 -17.99
CA PRO A 239 -3.91 13.06 -18.75
C PRO A 239 -4.09 13.23 -20.26
N GLU A 240 -5.01 14.08 -20.71
CA GLU A 240 -5.22 14.35 -22.14
C GLU A 240 -4.01 15.03 -22.77
N ASP A 241 -3.45 16.06 -22.12
CA ASP A 241 -2.23 16.74 -22.58
C ASP A 241 -1.03 15.80 -22.58
N TYR A 242 -0.89 14.99 -21.51
CA TYR A 242 0.12 13.94 -21.42
C TYR A 242 0.04 12.95 -22.60
N HIS A 243 -1.13 12.39 -22.88
CA HIS A 243 -1.29 11.43 -23.96
C HIS A 243 -1.07 12.04 -25.35
N HIS A 244 -1.38 13.32 -25.53
CA HIS A 244 -1.15 14.01 -26.80
C HIS A 244 0.34 14.26 -27.07
N ARG A 245 1.11 14.53 -26.02
CA ARG A 245 2.44 15.14 -26.12
C ARG A 245 3.60 14.20 -25.75
N ILE A 246 3.40 13.18 -24.92
CA ILE A 246 4.51 12.37 -24.35
C ILE A 246 5.43 11.74 -25.42
N ASP A 247 4.91 11.38 -26.59
CA ASP A 247 5.70 10.77 -27.66
C ASP A 247 6.13 11.78 -28.75
N ASP A 248 5.87 13.08 -28.58
CA ASP A 248 6.30 14.12 -29.52
C ASP A 248 7.81 14.37 -29.38
N PRO A 249 8.63 14.04 -30.41
CA PRO A 249 10.08 14.26 -30.36
C PRO A 249 10.46 15.74 -30.20
N ALA A 250 9.57 16.68 -30.53
CA ALA A 250 9.82 18.10 -30.38
C ALA A 250 9.94 18.54 -28.90
N LEU A 251 9.46 17.74 -27.95
CA LEU A 251 9.68 17.99 -26.52
C LEU A 251 11.10 17.69 -26.06
N GLY A 252 11.86 16.90 -26.81
CA GLY A 252 13.26 16.60 -26.49
C GLY A 252 13.48 15.94 -25.12
N ILE A 253 12.52 15.15 -24.64
CA ILE A 253 12.61 14.48 -23.32
C ILE A 253 13.75 13.46 -23.35
N THR A 254 14.62 13.52 -22.35
CA THR A 254 15.75 12.59 -22.12
C THR A 254 15.58 11.88 -20.77
N ASP A 255 16.48 10.95 -20.45
CA ASP A 255 16.53 10.28 -19.15
C ASP A 255 16.81 11.22 -17.97
N SER A 256 17.31 12.43 -18.21
CA SER A 256 17.53 13.43 -17.16
C SER A 256 16.30 14.29 -16.84
N HIS A 257 15.16 14.11 -17.51
CA HIS A 257 13.96 14.91 -17.28
C HIS A 257 13.04 14.32 -16.21
N LEU A 258 12.37 15.20 -15.47
CA LEU A 258 11.33 14.87 -14.50
C LEU A 258 9.95 15.16 -15.10
N LEU A 259 9.05 14.17 -15.07
CA LEU A 259 7.69 14.32 -15.59
C LEU A 259 6.73 14.78 -14.49
N PHE A 260 5.99 15.85 -14.73
CA PHE A 260 5.02 16.42 -13.80
C PHE A 260 3.63 16.42 -14.43
N MET A 261 2.65 15.88 -13.70
CA MET A 261 1.24 16.06 -14.02
C MET A 261 0.60 17.01 -13.02
N ARG A 262 -0.01 18.08 -13.50
CA ARG A 262 -0.80 19.00 -12.68
C ARG A 262 -2.26 19.02 -13.12
N GLY A 263 -3.12 19.62 -12.28
CA GLY A 263 -4.56 19.62 -12.53
C GLY A 263 -5.23 18.26 -12.26
N ALA A 264 -4.52 17.27 -11.73
CA ALA A 264 -5.04 15.92 -11.48
C ALA A 264 -5.58 15.69 -10.06
N GLY A 265 -5.57 16.71 -9.19
CA GLY A 265 -5.98 16.59 -7.78
C GLY A 265 -7.50 16.65 -7.53
N PRO A 266 -7.94 16.69 -6.25
CA PRO A 266 -9.35 16.63 -5.88
C PRO A 266 -10.24 17.71 -6.50
N ILE A 267 -9.71 18.91 -6.72
CA ILE A 267 -10.42 20.04 -7.33
C ILE A 267 -10.12 20.14 -8.84
N GLY A 268 -8.86 19.93 -9.22
CA GLY A 268 -8.42 20.12 -10.61
C GLY A 268 -9.05 19.12 -11.59
N TYR A 269 -9.11 17.84 -11.21
CA TYR A 269 -9.63 16.79 -12.11
C TYR A 269 -11.16 16.67 -12.13
N PRO A 270 -11.89 17.29 -11.18
CA PRO A 270 -12.38 16.78 -9.89
C PRO A 270 -12.20 15.29 -9.51
N GLY A 271 -12.02 15.02 -8.21
CA GLY A 271 -12.08 13.67 -7.63
C GLY A 271 -10.75 12.95 -7.47
N ALA A 272 -9.63 13.59 -7.87
CA ALA A 272 -8.26 13.07 -7.82
C ALA A 272 -8.05 11.78 -8.65
N ALA A 273 -7.58 11.93 -9.89
CA ALA A 273 -7.41 10.80 -10.80
C ALA A 273 -6.11 10.02 -10.57
N GLU A 274 -6.15 8.72 -10.85
CA GLU A 274 -4.98 7.82 -10.84
C GLU A 274 -4.22 7.90 -12.17
N VAL A 275 -3.51 9.01 -12.38
CA VAL A 275 -2.89 9.34 -13.69
C VAL A 275 -1.38 9.66 -13.61
N VAL A 276 -0.81 9.64 -12.41
CA VAL A 276 0.58 10.05 -12.16
C VAL A 276 1.63 8.99 -12.49
N ASN A 277 1.21 7.74 -12.75
CA ASN A 277 2.08 6.66 -13.21
C ASN A 277 2.40 6.80 -14.72
N MET A 278 2.93 7.97 -15.08
CA MET A 278 3.37 8.28 -16.44
C MET A 278 4.52 7.37 -16.86
N ARG A 279 4.53 6.96 -18.12
CA ARG A 279 5.62 6.20 -18.71
C ARG A 279 6.63 7.14 -19.38
N PRO A 280 7.88 6.72 -19.56
CA PRO A 280 8.78 7.40 -20.48
C PRO A 280 8.20 7.43 -21.91
N PRO A 281 8.64 8.37 -22.76
CA PRO A 281 8.36 8.35 -24.20
C PRO A 281 8.75 7.03 -24.85
N ALA A 282 8.03 6.64 -25.91
CA ALA A 282 8.21 5.35 -26.57
C ALA A 282 9.63 5.15 -27.12
N TYR A 283 10.33 6.25 -27.48
CA TYR A 283 11.71 6.18 -27.95
C TYR A 283 12.69 5.85 -26.82
N LEU A 284 12.52 6.39 -25.60
CA LEU A 284 13.36 6.04 -24.44
C LEU A 284 13.11 4.60 -23.97
N ILE A 285 11.85 4.14 -24.03
CA ILE A 285 11.51 2.75 -23.69
C ILE A 285 12.24 1.76 -24.62
N ARG A 286 12.36 2.09 -25.92
CA ARG A 286 13.12 1.26 -26.88
C ARG A 286 14.61 1.25 -26.61
N GLU A 287 15.14 2.26 -25.92
CA GLU A 287 16.53 2.37 -25.49
C GLU A 287 16.78 1.67 -24.14
N GLY A 288 15.74 1.06 -23.54
CA GLY A 288 15.85 0.35 -22.27
C GLY A 288 15.67 1.23 -21.04
N ILE A 289 15.13 2.44 -21.20
CA ILE A 289 14.76 3.32 -20.07
C ILE A 289 13.29 3.08 -19.75
N HIS A 290 13.02 2.41 -18.64
CA HIS A 290 11.67 2.01 -18.26
C HIS A 290 10.98 2.94 -17.25
N ALA A 291 11.73 3.87 -16.64
CA ALA A 291 11.22 4.85 -15.69
C ALA A 291 12.00 6.18 -15.76
N LEU A 292 11.28 7.27 -15.53
CA LEU A 292 11.76 8.65 -15.34
C LEU A 292 11.22 9.18 -14.00
#